data_AF-A0A388QE84-F1
#
_entry.id   AF-A0A388QE84-F1
#
_cell.length_a   1.000
_cell.length_b   1.000
_cell.length_c   1.000
_cell.angle_alpha   90.00
_cell.angle_beta   90.00
_cell.angle_gamma   90.00
#
_symmetry.space_group_name_H-M   'P 1'
#
loop_
_entity.id
_entity.type
_entity.pdbx_description
1 polymer ?
#
loop_
_entity_poly.entity_id
_entity_poly.type
_entity_poly.pdbx_seq_one_letter_code
_entity_poly.pdbx_strand_id
1 'polypeptide(L)'
;MVGELSLDGSVRHVRGALPMAALARATDVQRIYVPACDALQAALVPGVEVLPIVDLAGLVAHLQGEAVIAPQLAAAPADDDEAPPASRTLQRCAARSM
;
A
#
# COMPACT_ATOMS: atom_id res chain seq x y z
N MET A 1 12.37 -6.47 -9.18
CA MET A 1 12.41 -5.00 -9.16
C MET A 1 11.88 -4.50 -10.49
N VAL A 2 11.10 -3.42 -10.46
CA VAL A 2 10.59 -2.73 -11.66
C VAL A 2 10.91 -1.25 -11.48
N GLY A 3 11.42 -0.60 -12.52
CA GLY A 3 11.88 0.79 -12.45
C GLY A 3 12.79 1.10 -13.63
N GLU A 4 12.74 2.34 -14.12
CA GLU A 4 13.72 2.82 -15.09
C GLU A 4 14.89 3.48 -14.35
N LEU A 5 16.11 3.29 -14.83
CA LEU A 5 17.30 3.85 -14.21
C LEU A 5 17.90 4.95 -15.09
N SER A 6 18.11 6.11 -14.50
CA SER A 6 18.86 7.22 -15.11
C SER A 6 20.37 7.05 -14.94
N LEU A 7 21.14 7.74 -15.79
CA LEU A 7 22.60 7.80 -15.65
C LEU A 7 23.08 8.52 -14.40
N ASP A 8 22.25 9.38 -13.81
CA ASP A 8 22.52 10.04 -12.52
C ASP A 8 22.21 9.14 -11.31
N GLY A 9 21.75 7.91 -11.55
CA GLY A 9 21.41 6.94 -10.50
C GLY A 9 19.97 7.03 -10.00
N SER A 10 19.17 8.02 -10.42
CA SER A 10 17.77 8.14 -10.03
C SER A 10 16.89 7.04 -10.64
N VAL A 11 15.94 6.53 -9.86
CA VAL A 11 14.93 5.57 -10.31
C VAL A 11 13.67 6.32 -10.75
N ARG A 12 13.29 6.13 -12.01
CA ARG A 12 12.15 6.79 -12.67
C ARG A 12 10.90 5.93 -12.69
N HIS A 13 9.78 6.62 -12.83
CA HIS A 13 8.44 6.06 -13.05
C HIS A 13 8.45 4.97 -14.13
N VAL A 14 7.65 3.93 -13.90
CA VAL A 14 7.35 2.89 -14.89
C VAL A 14 5.86 2.73 -15.11
N ARG A 15 5.50 2.49 -16.36
CA ARG A 15 4.12 2.12 -16.69
C ARG A 15 3.82 0.73 -16.15
N GLY A 16 2.75 0.62 -15.37
CA GLY A 16 2.25 -0.68 -14.94
C GLY A 16 2.79 -1.18 -13.59
N ALA A 17 3.14 -0.30 -12.66
CA ALA A 17 3.50 -0.71 -11.30
C ALA A 17 2.40 -1.56 -10.64
N LEU A 18 1.12 -1.19 -10.81
CA LEU A 18 -0.02 -1.96 -10.31
C LEU A 18 -0.14 -3.38 -10.91
N PRO A 19 -0.23 -3.57 -12.25
CA PRO A 19 -0.30 -4.92 -12.82
C PRO A 19 0.95 -5.75 -12.52
N MET A 20 2.12 -5.13 -12.36
CA MET A 20 3.32 -5.83 -11.90
C MET A 20 3.21 -6.31 -10.46
N ALA A 21 2.64 -5.51 -9.56
CA ALA A 21 2.36 -5.95 -8.19
C ALA A 21 1.32 -7.08 -8.16
N ALA A 22 0.29 -7.01 -9.01
CA ALA A 22 -0.70 -8.07 -9.14
C ALA A 22 -0.09 -9.39 -9.66
N LEU A 23 0.83 -9.29 -10.64
CA LEU A 23 1.58 -10.44 -11.12
C LEU A 23 2.48 -11.01 -10.02
N ALA A 24 3.22 -10.15 -9.29
CA ALA A 24 4.07 -10.56 -8.20
C ALA A 24 3.29 -11.43 -7.20
N ARG A 25 2.10 -10.97 -6.80
CA ARG A 25 1.18 -11.73 -5.96
C ARG A 25 0.76 -13.07 -6.56
N ALA A 26 0.38 -13.10 -7.83
CA ALA A 26 -0.02 -14.31 -8.53
C ALA A 26 1.12 -15.34 -8.64
N THR A 27 2.38 -14.87 -8.61
CA THR A 27 3.60 -15.68 -8.65
C THR A 27 4.21 -15.94 -7.27
N ASP A 28 3.50 -15.63 -6.17
CA ASP A 28 3.97 -15.80 -4.79
C ASP A 28 5.26 -15.04 -4.44
N VAL A 29 5.51 -13.92 -5.15
CA VAL A 29 6.61 -13.00 -4.83
C VAL A 29 6.19 -12.10 -3.68
N GLN A 30 6.85 -12.28 -2.54
CA GLN A 30 6.53 -11.60 -1.28
C GLN A 30 6.91 -10.11 -1.27
N ARG A 31 7.97 -9.73 -1.99
CA ARG A 31 8.53 -8.37 -1.98
C ARG A 31 8.82 -7.82 -3.35
N ILE A 32 8.44 -6.56 -3.58
CA ILE A 32 8.78 -5.85 -4.81
C ILE A 32 9.46 -4.50 -4.60
N TYR A 33 10.51 -4.37 -5.40
CA TYR A 33 11.23 -3.19 -5.85
C TYR A 33 10.47 -2.19 -6.72
N VAL A 34 10.04 -0.99 -6.29
CA VAL A 34 9.38 -0.02 -7.20
C VAL A 34 9.86 1.43 -7.00
N PRO A 35 9.74 2.31 -8.01
CA PRO A 35 10.05 3.73 -7.86
C PRO A 35 9.16 4.36 -6.78
N ALA A 36 9.70 5.28 -5.99
CA ALA A 36 8.97 5.90 -4.88
C ALA A 36 7.66 6.59 -5.34
N CYS A 37 7.63 7.17 -6.55
CA CYS A 37 6.43 7.77 -7.12
C CYS A 37 5.30 6.77 -7.43
N ASP A 38 5.65 5.49 -7.60
CA ASP A 38 4.71 4.41 -7.98
C ASP A 38 4.32 3.53 -6.81
N ALA A 39 5.02 3.67 -5.68
CA ALA A 39 4.88 2.80 -4.52
C ALA A 39 3.46 2.80 -3.95
N LEU A 40 2.82 3.96 -3.84
CA LEU A 40 1.43 4.06 -3.39
C LEU A 40 0.47 3.26 -4.26
N GLN A 41 0.66 3.29 -5.58
CA GLN A 41 -0.18 2.55 -6.51
C GLN A 41 0.07 1.04 -6.41
N ALA A 42 1.33 0.63 -6.34
CA ALA A 42 1.69 -0.79 -6.20
C ALA A 42 1.19 -1.38 -4.86
N ALA A 43 1.19 -0.58 -3.78
CA ALA A 43 0.73 -0.99 -2.45
C ALA A 43 -0.79 -1.28 -2.40
N LEU A 44 -1.56 -0.91 -3.42
CA LEU A 44 -2.98 -1.28 -3.53
C LEU A 44 -3.18 -2.80 -3.68
N VAL A 45 -2.15 -3.55 -4.05
CA VAL A 45 -2.21 -5.02 -4.14
C VAL A 45 -1.87 -5.63 -2.78
N PRO A 46 -2.84 -6.21 -2.05
CA PRO A 46 -2.60 -6.76 -0.72
C PRO A 46 -1.77 -8.04 -0.79
N GLY A 47 -0.93 -8.28 0.22
CA GLY A 47 -0.11 -9.50 0.31
C GLY A 47 1.17 -9.46 -0.52
N VAL A 48 1.55 -8.29 -1.05
CA VAL A 48 2.89 -8.03 -1.58
C VAL A 48 3.46 -6.84 -0.83
N GLU A 49 4.64 -7.00 -0.25
CA GLU A 49 5.36 -5.95 0.43
C GLU A 49 6.07 -5.07 -0.60
N VAL A 50 5.70 -3.79 -0.65
CA VAL A 50 6.20 -2.83 -1.65
C VAL A 50 7.25 -1.95 -1.02
N LEU A 51 8.46 -1.92 -1.60
CA LEU A 51 9.57 -1.11 -1.10
C LEU A 51 9.85 0.04 -2.07
N PRO A 52 9.66 1.31 -1.65
CA PRO A 52 9.91 2.47 -2.49
C PRO A 52 11.41 2.75 -2.65
N ILE A 53 11.86 3.00 -3.87
CA ILE A 53 13.24 3.37 -4.20
C ILE A 53 13.28 4.74 -4.87
N VAL A 54 14.20 5.60 -4.42
CA VAL A 54 14.48 6.90 -5.04
C VAL A 54 15.67 6.83 -6.00
N ASP A 55 16.72 6.09 -5.64
CA ASP A 55 17.94 5.96 -6.42
C ASP A 55 18.60 4.57 -6.22
N LEU A 56 19.51 4.24 -7.12
CA LEU A 56 20.24 2.97 -7.10
C LEU A 56 21.14 2.84 -5.87
N ALA A 57 21.75 3.93 -5.40
CA ALA A 57 22.67 3.90 -4.27
C ALA A 57 21.95 3.47 -2.98
N GLY A 58 20.76 4.02 -2.73
CA GLY A 58 19.91 3.65 -1.60
C GLY A 58 19.45 2.20 -1.66
N LEU A 59 19.13 1.69 -2.85
CA LEU A 59 18.83 0.26 -3.03
C LEU A 59 20.04 -0.62 -2.69
N VAL A 60 21.22 -0.27 -3.18
CA VAL A 60 22.45 -1.04 -2.91
C VAL A 60 22.76 -1.06 -1.42
N ALA A 61 22.73 0.11 -0.75
CA ALA A 61 22.93 0.21 0.69
C ALA A 61 21.91 -0.64 1.47
N HIS A 62 20.66 -0.68 1.00
CA HIS A 62 19.63 -1.53 1.60
C HIS A 62 19.93 -3.03 1.47
N LEU A 63 20.34 -3.47 0.27
CA LEU A 63 20.68 -4.88 0.03
C LEU A 63 21.95 -5.32 0.77
N GLN A 64 22.86 -4.38 1.06
CA GLN A 64 24.05 -4.61 1.88
C GLN A 64 23.77 -4.57 3.40
N GLY A 65 22.57 -4.16 3.81
CA GLY A 65 22.20 -4.01 5.22
C GLY A 65 22.75 -2.74 5.88
N GLU A 66 23.25 -1.79 5.08
CA GLU A 66 23.79 -0.51 5.54
C GLU A 66 22.68 0.54 5.76
N ALA A 67 21.54 0.36 5.11
CA ALA A 67 20.34 1.19 5.27
C ALA A 67 19.06 0.34 5.25
N VAL A 68 17.95 0.88 5.75
CA VAL A 68 16.65 0.21 5.72
C VAL A 68 15.66 1.03 4.90
N ILE A 69 15.12 0.41 3.85
CA ILE A 69 13.97 0.94 3.11
C ILE A 69 12.72 0.40 3.79
N ALA A 70 11.91 1.30 4.34
CA ALA A 70 10.65 0.94 4.97
C ALA A 70 9.61 0.58 3.91
N PRO A 71 8.77 -0.45 4.14
CA PRO A 71 7.69 -0.78 3.22
C PRO A 71 6.68 0.36 3.09
N GLN A 72 6.15 0.53 1.88
CA GLN A 72 5.05 1.43 1.61
C GLN A 72 3.76 0.84 2.21
N LEU A 73 3.18 1.58 3.16
CA LEU A 73 1.85 1.27 3.66
C LEU A 73 0.80 1.62 2.62
N ALA A 74 -0.09 0.67 2.33
CA ALA A 74 -1.33 0.96 1.65
C ALA A 74 -2.17 1.88 2.56
N ALA A 75 -2.77 2.92 1.99
CA ALA A 75 -3.83 3.62 2.71
C ALA A 75 -4.94 2.58 2.98
N ALA A 76 -5.35 2.44 4.24
CA ALA A 76 -6.52 1.63 4.56
C ALA A 76 -7.68 2.15 3.69
N PRO A 77 -8.51 1.26 3.10
CA PRO A 77 -9.76 1.71 2.52
C PRO A 77 -10.48 2.49 3.63
N ALA A 78 -10.80 3.75 3.38
CA ALA A 78 -11.73 4.46 4.24
C ALA A 78 -13.03 3.65 4.18
N ASP A 79 -13.37 2.98 5.28
CA ASP A 79 -14.66 2.31 5.41
C ASP A 79 -15.74 3.41 5.37
N ASP A 80 -16.21 3.75 4.17
CA ASP A 80 -17.38 4.62 3.96
C ASP A 80 -18.71 3.86 4.22
N ASP A 81 -18.70 2.82 5.04
CA ASP A 81 -19.89 1.99 5.32
C ASP A 81 -20.06 1.72 6.82
N GLU A 82 -20.25 2.79 7.60
CA GLU A 82 -21.11 2.73 8.79
C GLU A 82 -22.32 3.64 8.50
N ALA A 83 -23.22 3.14 7.65
CA ALA A 83 -24.59 3.63 7.66
C ALA A 83 -25.14 3.40 9.09
N PRO A 84 -25.54 4.45 9.83
CA PRO A 84 -26.00 4.28 11.20
C PRO A 84 -27.21 3.33 11.20
N PRO A 85 -27.26 2.30 12.07
CA PRO A 85 -28.40 1.39 12.10
C PRO A 85 -29.66 2.17 12.49
N ALA A 86 -30.48 2.48 11.49
CA ALA A 86 -31.84 2.91 11.69
C ALA A 86 -32.64 1.73 12.24
N SER A 87 -32.64 1.57 13.56
CA SER A 87 -33.76 1.09 14.39
C SER A 87 -33.28 0.61 15.76
N ARG A 88 -33.77 1.25 16.83
CA ARG A 88 -34.24 0.61 18.08
C ARG A 88 -34.46 1.65 19.19
N THR A 89 -35.60 2.32 19.16
CA THR A 89 -36.24 2.77 20.41
C THR A 89 -37.76 2.68 20.26
N LEU A 90 -38.27 1.45 20.25
CA LEU A 90 -39.67 1.16 20.60
C LEU A 90 -39.80 0.54 22.00
N GLN A 91 -38.78 0.67 22.85
CA GLN A 91 -38.81 0.07 24.18
C GLN A 91 -38.38 1.08 25.25
N ARG A 92 -39.30 1.98 25.66
CA ARG A 92 -39.39 2.63 26.99
C ARG A 92 -40.42 3.77 26.99
N CYS A 93 -41.70 3.46 26.90
CA CYS A 93 -42.77 4.36 27.40
C CYS A 93 -43.93 3.59 28.07
N ALA A 94 -43.68 2.36 28.53
CA ALA A 94 -44.47 1.78 29.61
C ALA A 94 -43.77 2.11 30.94
N ALA A 95 -44.11 3.26 31.55
CA ALA A 95 -44.07 3.56 32.99
C ALA A 95 -43.99 5.08 33.29
N ARG A 96 -45.15 5.72 33.49
CA ARG A 96 -45.44 6.85 34.42
C ARG A 96 -46.85 7.35 34.11
N SER A 97 -47.88 6.90 34.82
CA SER A 97 -48.41 7.53 36.04
C SER A 97 -49.11 8.87 35.78
N MET A 98 -50.42 8.84 35.50
CA MET A 98 -51.52 9.46 36.28
C MET A 98 -52.84 9.31 35.53
#